data_AF-A0A1Y5QAG9-F1
#
_entry.id   AF-A0A1Y5QAG9-F1
#
_cell.length_a   1.000
_cell.length_b   1.000
_cell.length_c   1.000
_cell.angle_alpha   90.00
_cell.angle_beta   90.00
_cell.angle_gamma   90.00
#
_symmetry.space_group_name_H-M   'P 1'
#
loop_
_entity.id
_entity.type
_entity.pdbx_description
1 polymer ?
#
loop_
_entity_poly.entity_id
_entity_poly.type
_entity_poly.pdbx_seq_one_letter_code
_entity_poly.pdbx_strand_id
1 'polypeptide(L)'
;MRGPWHDIWRFALFFGFLLALFAVPHTSIWFGLVLLVPVLGALAVAASMLRVAIRRRRAARVLARQPVLGPLHGHERMALEWFGQPQRISWRMPRGNVVDLVAAVREAGRAPVVRQLEGACHTLVRGRHHDRHDFIGDVEVLMLPGAERAVAAANRAEVLLCGDIAVVLALNGRWDVREARALLR
;
A
#
# COMPACT_ATOMS: atom_id res chain seq x y z
N MET A 1 0.50 -19.15 9.33
CA MET A 1 1.44 -19.21 10.47
C MET A 1 2.79 -19.74 9.96
N ARG A 2 3.91 -18.99 10.02
CA ARG A 2 5.24 -19.59 9.73
C ARG A 2 5.84 -20.02 11.06
N GLY A 3 6.22 -21.29 11.19
CA GLY A 3 6.72 -21.89 12.43
C GLY A 3 8.01 -21.25 12.98
N PRO A 4 8.35 -21.58 14.24
CA PRO A 4 9.48 -21.01 15.01
C PRO A 4 10.84 -21.14 14.31
N TRP A 5 10.95 -22.08 13.38
CA TRP A 5 12.15 -22.37 12.58
C TRP A 5 12.68 -21.18 11.78
N HIS A 6 11.83 -20.30 11.25
CA HIS A 6 12.30 -19.19 10.42
C HIS A 6 13.06 -18.13 11.24
N ASP A 7 12.61 -17.89 12.47
CA ASP A 7 13.23 -16.89 13.33
C ASP A 7 14.55 -17.41 13.90
N ILE A 8 14.65 -18.73 14.18
CA ILE A 8 15.91 -19.42 14.53
C ILE A 8 16.97 -19.25 13.44
N TRP A 9 16.62 -19.45 12.17
CA TRP A 9 17.56 -19.28 11.05
C TRP A 9 18.05 -17.84 10.90
N ARG A 10 17.20 -16.83 11.15
CA ARG A 10 17.62 -15.42 11.13
C ARG A 10 18.64 -15.12 12.21
N PHE A 11 18.43 -15.64 13.42
CA PHE A 11 19.39 -15.50 14.50
C PHE A 11 20.70 -16.23 14.19
N ALA A 12 20.64 -17.47 13.70
CA ALA A 12 21.83 -18.23 13.32
C ALA A 12 22.69 -17.50 12.27
N LEU A 13 22.05 -16.95 11.22
CA LEU A 13 22.74 -16.16 10.20
C LEU A 13 23.34 -14.86 10.76
N PHE A 14 22.63 -14.19 11.66
CA PHE A 14 23.11 -12.96 12.30
C PHE A 14 24.31 -13.21 13.21
N PHE A 15 24.24 -14.22 14.08
CA PHE A 15 25.35 -14.58 14.97
C PHE A 15 26.54 -15.16 14.18
N GLY A 16 26.29 -15.94 13.12
CA GLY A 16 27.34 -16.40 12.22
C GLY A 16 28.06 -15.26 11.50
N PHE A 17 27.32 -14.22 11.09
CA PHE A 17 27.91 -13.01 10.52
C PHE A 17 28.76 -12.25 11.55
N LEU A 18 28.27 -12.03 12.77
CA LEU A 18 29.04 -11.38 13.84
C LEU A 18 30.31 -12.16 14.14
N LEU A 19 30.22 -13.49 14.25
CA LEU A 19 31.38 -14.34 14.45
C LEU A 19 32.43 -14.16 13.34
N ALA A 20 32.01 -14.13 12.07
CA ALA A 20 32.90 -13.89 10.94
C ALA A 20 33.53 -12.48 10.97
N LEU A 21 32.78 -11.47 11.41
CA LEU A 21 33.26 -10.09 11.53
C LEU A 21 34.40 -9.95 12.56
N PHE A 22 34.32 -10.69 13.67
CA PHE A 22 35.33 -10.63 14.74
C PHE A 22 36.44 -11.67 14.59
N ALA A 23 36.17 -12.81 13.93
CA ALA A 23 37.14 -13.89 13.77
C ALA A 23 38.06 -13.72 12.54
N VAL A 24 37.62 -13.01 11.50
CA VAL A 24 38.44 -12.80 10.29
C VAL A 24 39.36 -11.59 10.49
N PRO A 25 40.69 -11.74 10.36
CA PRO A 25 41.61 -10.62 10.49
C PRO A 25 41.36 -9.57 9.41
N HIS A 26 41.45 -8.28 9.77
CA HIS A 26 41.24 -7.15 8.88
C HIS A 26 42.22 -7.09 7.68
N THR A 27 43.36 -7.78 7.79
CA THR A 27 44.37 -7.92 6.71
C THR A 27 44.05 -9.04 5.72
N SER A 28 43.02 -9.86 5.99
CA SER A 28 42.64 -10.99 5.15
C SER A 28 41.75 -10.55 3.99
N ILE A 29 41.99 -11.13 2.80
CA ILE A 29 41.13 -10.94 1.61
C ILE A 29 39.68 -11.34 1.90
N TRP A 30 39.46 -12.29 2.81
CA TRP A 30 38.13 -12.74 3.23
C TRP A 30 37.36 -11.71 4.06
N PHE A 31 38.06 -10.76 4.70
CA PHE A 31 37.40 -9.68 5.47
C PHE A 31 36.56 -8.77 4.57
N GLY A 32 37.07 -8.48 3.36
CA GLY A 32 36.31 -7.74 2.35
C GLY A 32 35.04 -8.46 1.91
N LEU A 33 35.06 -9.80 1.85
CA LEU A 33 33.90 -10.62 1.52
C LEU A 33 32.82 -10.58 2.62
N VAL A 34 33.24 -10.61 3.89
CA VAL A 34 32.32 -10.44 5.03
C VAL A 34 31.61 -9.08 4.95
N LEU A 35 32.35 -8.00 4.64
CA LEU A 35 31.77 -6.66 4.51
C LEU A 35 30.83 -6.47 3.30
N LEU A 36 30.94 -7.30 2.27
CA LEU A 36 30.02 -7.26 1.13
C LEU A 36 28.60 -7.73 1.48
N VAL A 37 28.44 -8.60 2.48
CA VAL A 37 27.13 -9.13 2.90
C VAL A 37 26.15 -8.02 3.30
N PRO A 38 26.47 -7.08 4.22
CA PRO A 38 25.57 -5.98 4.54
C PRO A 38 25.34 -5.01 3.38
N VAL A 39 26.35 -4.82 2.50
CA VAL A 39 26.23 -3.96 1.30
C VAL A 39 25.22 -4.54 0.33
N LEU A 40 25.27 -5.84 0.05
CA LEU A 40 24.30 -6.53 -0.80
C LEU A 40 22.90 -6.52 -0.18
N GLY A 41 22.81 -6.69 1.14
CA GLY A 41 21.55 -6.56 1.88
C GLY A 41 20.93 -5.16 1.73
N ALA A 42 21.74 -4.12 1.92
CA ALA A 42 21.31 -2.73 1.76
C ALA A 42 20.89 -2.44 0.31
N LEU A 43 21.65 -2.92 -0.68
CA LEU A 43 21.29 -2.82 -2.10
C LEU A 43 19.96 -3.51 -2.42
N ALA A 44 19.72 -4.70 -1.87
CA ALA A 44 18.46 -5.41 -2.06
C ALA A 44 17.27 -4.63 -1.47
N VAL A 45 17.44 -4.07 -0.27
CA VAL A 45 16.43 -3.21 0.37
C VAL A 45 16.20 -1.96 -0.49
N ALA A 46 17.25 -1.25 -0.89
CA ALA A 46 17.15 -0.06 -1.73
C ALA A 46 16.47 -0.35 -3.08
N ALA A 47 16.85 -1.44 -3.75
CA ALA A 47 16.23 -1.88 -5.00
C ALA A 47 14.74 -2.23 -4.81
N SER A 48 14.37 -2.84 -3.69
CA SER A 48 12.97 -3.13 -3.37
C SER A 48 12.15 -1.84 -3.17
N MET A 49 12.71 -0.87 -2.44
CA MET A 49 12.09 0.44 -2.23
C MET A 49 11.97 1.21 -3.54
N LEU A 50 13.00 1.17 -4.39
CA LEU A 50 12.98 1.80 -5.71
C LEU A 50 11.92 1.19 -6.62
N ARG A 51 11.81 -0.15 -6.69
CA ARG A 51 10.76 -0.83 -7.46
C ARG A 51 9.37 -0.40 -7.01
N VAL A 52 9.17 -0.31 -5.69
CA VAL A 52 7.93 0.17 -5.09
C VAL A 52 7.64 1.62 -5.50
N ALA A 53 8.62 2.50 -5.38
CA ALA A 53 8.47 3.92 -5.74
C ALA A 53 8.16 4.09 -7.24
N ILE A 54 8.81 3.32 -8.11
CA ILE A 54 8.56 3.33 -9.55
C ILE A 54 7.12 2.87 -9.86
N ARG A 55 6.66 1.78 -9.24
CA ARG A 55 5.27 1.29 -9.41
C ARG A 55 4.27 2.35 -8.97
N ARG A 56 4.48 2.99 -7.82
CA ARG A 56 3.65 4.09 -7.31
C ARG A 56 3.58 5.26 -8.31
N ARG A 57 4.73 5.71 -8.82
CA ARG A 57 4.78 6.77 -9.83
C ARG A 57 4.13 6.38 -11.15
N ARG A 58 4.11 5.09 -11.52
CA ARG A 58 3.40 4.62 -12.71
C ARG A 58 1.89 4.63 -12.46
N ALA A 59 1.42 4.10 -11.34
CA ALA A 59 0.01 4.13 -10.96
C ALA A 59 -0.54 5.56 -10.90
N ALA A 60 0.15 6.48 -10.21
CA ALA A 60 -0.24 7.89 -10.16
C ALA A 60 -0.30 8.54 -11.57
N ARG A 61 0.62 8.19 -12.47
CA ARG A 61 0.58 8.64 -13.87
C ARG A 61 -0.57 8.04 -14.66
N VAL A 62 -0.90 6.76 -14.45
CA VAL A 62 -2.07 6.12 -15.06
C VAL A 62 -3.34 6.81 -14.60
N LEU A 63 -3.50 7.02 -13.29
CA LEU A 63 -4.60 7.78 -12.70
C LEU A 63 -4.70 9.20 -13.26
N ALA A 64 -3.58 9.92 -13.40
CA ALA A 64 -3.58 11.28 -13.95
C ALA A 64 -4.10 11.36 -15.40
N ARG A 65 -4.03 10.26 -16.17
CA ARG A 65 -4.54 10.17 -17.54
C ARG A 65 -6.01 9.75 -17.62
N GLN A 66 -6.57 9.24 -16.53
CA GLN A 66 -7.97 8.85 -16.49
C GLN A 66 -8.91 10.06 -16.54
N PRO A 67 -10.14 9.91 -17.08
CA PRO A 67 -11.06 11.02 -17.18
C PRO A 67 -11.44 11.56 -15.80
N VAL A 68 -11.51 12.88 -15.72
CA VAL A 68 -11.97 13.61 -14.54
C VAL A 68 -13.49 13.59 -14.54
N LEU A 69 -14.08 13.12 -13.45
CA LEU A 69 -15.53 13.11 -13.26
C LEU A 69 -16.01 14.42 -12.63
N GLY A 70 -15.25 14.94 -11.67
CA GLY A 70 -15.59 16.18 -11.01
C GLY A 70 -14.77 16.45 -9.76
N PRO A 71 -15.07 17.56 -9.06
CA PRO A 71 -14.49 17.82 -7.75
C PRO A 71 -15.03 16.82 -6.72
N LEU A 72 -14.24 16.56 -5.68
CA LEU A 72 -14.70 15.85 -4.49
C LEU A 72 -15.80 16.66 -3.81
N HIS A 73 -16.98 16.07 -3.65
CA HIS A 73 -18.12 16.72 -3.01
C HIS A 73 -17.99 16.71 -1.49
N GLY A 74 -18.66 17.66 -0.84
CA GLY A 74 -18.58 17.83 0.62
C GLY A 74 -18.98 16.58 1.42
N HIS A 75 -19.92 15.79 0.93
CA HIS A 75 -20.37 14.57 1.58
C HIS A 75 -19.37 13.41 1.45
N GLU A 76 -18.74 13.23 0.30
CA GLU A 76 -17.64 12.27 0.08
C GLU A 76 -16.46 12.62 0.99
N ARG A 77 -16.12 13.92 1.06
CA ARG A 77 -15.09 14.43 1.97
C ARG A 77 -15.41 14.13 3.43
N MET A 78 -16.63 14.40 3.90
CA MET A 78 -17.04 14.08 5.27
C MET A 78 -16.95 12.59 5.57
N ALA A 79 -17.29 11.72 4.61
CA ALA A 79 -17.18 10.29 4.77
C ALA A 79 -15.70 9.86 4.88
N LEU A 80 -14.82 10.36 4.02
CA LEU A 80 -13.38 10.09 4.08
C LEU A 80 -12.75 10.60 5.39
N GLU A 81 -13.13 11.79 5.84
CA GLU A 81 -12.66 12.36 7.10
C GLU A 81 -13.13 11.51 8.29
N TRP A 82 -14.37 11.00 8.26
CA TRP A 82 -14.89 10.08 9.27
C TRP A 82 -14.10 8.76 9.29
N PHE A 83 -13.81 8.22 8.11
CA PHE A 83 -12.98 7.02 7.96
C PHE A 83 -11.55 7.24 8.45
N GLY A 84 -10.97 8.41 8.24
CA GLY A 84 -9.61 8.74 8.69
C GLY A 84 -9.45 9.03 10.17
N GLN A 85 -10.52 9.03 10.98
CA GLN A 85 -10.40 9.29 12.42
C GLN A 85 -9.62 8.14 13.12
N PRO A 86 -8.43 8.41 13.67
CA PRO A 86 -7.49 7.38 14.13
C PRO A 86 -8.01 6.55 15.31
N GLN A 87 -8.96 7.09 16.08
CA GLN A 87 -9.57 6.41 17.22
C GLN A 87 -10.68 5.43 16.82
N ARG A 88 -11.14 5.45 15.56
CA ARG A 88 -12.29 4.65 15.12
C ARG A 88 -11.88 3.49 14.24
N ILE A 89 -11.02 3.72 13.24
CA ILE A 89 -10.65 2.69 12.27
C ILE A 89 -9.21 2.91 11.81
N SER A 90 -8.29 2.01 12.18
CA SER A 90 -6.96 2.00 11.61
C SER A 90 -7.02 1.34 10.23
N TRP A 91 -7.12 2.12 9.16
CA TRP A 91 -6.98 1.61 7.81
C TRP A 91 -5.53 1.19 7.59
N ARG A 92 -5.28 -0.11 7.69
CA ARG A 92 -3.97 -0.65 7.34
C ARG A 92 -3.79 -0.52 5.84
N MET A 93 -2.89 0.37 5.47
CA MET A 93 -2.31 0.48 4.15
C MET A 93 -1.82 -0.92 3.74
N PRO A 94 -1.86 -1.25 2.46
CA PRO A 94 -1.23 -2.45 1.96
C PRO A 94 0.29 -2.31 2.17
N ARG A 95 0.81 -2.81 3.31
CA ARG A 95 2.20 -2.76 3.87
C ARG A 95 2.27 -2.48 5.39
N GLY A 96 1.15 -2.34 6.08
CA GLY A 96 1.12 -2.20 7.55
C GLY A 96 1.30 -0.76 8.09
N ASN A 97 1.38 0.24 7.22
CA ASN A 97 1.25 1.65 7.63
C ASN A 97 -0.22 1.99 7.88
N VAL A 98 -0.53 2.92 8.79
CA VAL A 98 -1.91 3.42 8.93
C VAL A 98 -2.10 4.57 7.94
N VAL A 99 -3.11 4.48 7.07
CA VAL A 99 -3.47 5.60 6.19
C VAL A 99 -4.28 6.59 7.01
N ASP A 100 -3.69 7.74 7.27
CA ASP A 100 -4.46 8.90 7.71
C ASP A 100 -5.17 9.49 6.48
N LEU A 101 -6.41 9.03 6.23
CA LEU A 101 -7.23 9.54 5.14
C LEU A 101 -7.50 11.04 5.29
N VAL A 102 -7.51 11.60 6.51
CA VAL A 102 -7.66 13.04 6.73
C VAL A 102 -6.43 13.77 6.22
N ALA A 103 -5.23 13.29 6.56
CA ALA A 103 -3.98 13.86 6.05
C ALA A 103 -3.89 13.71 4.53
N ALA A 104 -4.27 12.56 3.98
CA ALA A 104 -4.16 12.28 2.56
C ALA A 104 -5.18 13.07 1.71
N VAL A 105 -6.38 13.35 2.23
CA VAL A 105 -7.35 14.28 1.62
C VAL A 105 -6.84 15.72 1.66
N ARG A 106 -6.16 16.13 2.75
CA ARG A 106 -5.52 17.46 2.83
C ARG A 106 -4.36 17.59 1.83
N GLU A 107 -3.58 16.53 1.67
CA GLU A 107 -2.41 16.49 0.77
C GLU A 107 -2.81 16.42 -0.71
N ALA A 108 -3.98 15.85 -1.02
CA ALA A 108 -4.58 15.89 -2.36
C ALA A 108 -4.85 17.33 -2.87
N GLY A 109 -4.70 18.34 -2.01
CA GLY A 109 -4.67 19.76 -2.37
C GLY A 109 -6.00 20.48 -2.12
N ARG A 110 -6.08 21.74 -2.56
CA ARG A 110 -7.26 22.61 -2.33
C ARG A 110 -8.50 22.20 -3.14
N ALA A 111 -8.31 21.44 -4.22
CA ALA A 111 -9.38 20.96 -5.10
C ALA A 111 -9.14 19.49 -5.47
N PRO A 112 -9.39 18.54 -4.53
CA PRO A 112 -9.28 17.11 -4.81
C PRO A 112 -10.24 16.72 -5.94
N VAL A 113 -9.75 15.94 -6.90
CA VAL A 113 -10.46 15.57 -8.11
C VAL A 113 -10.77 14.08 -8.12
N VAL A 114 -12.03 13.74 -8.36
CA VAL A 114 -12.48 12.37 -8.54
C VAL A 114 -12.27 11.96 -10.00
N ARG A 115 -11.69 10.78 -10.18
CA ARG A 115 -11.38 10.20 -11.49
C ARG A 115 -12.03 8.86 -11.65
N GLN A 116 -12.33 8.51 -12.88
CA GLN A 116 -12.85 7.19 -13.21
C GLN A 116 -11.69 6.22 -13.42
N LEU A 117 -11.76 5.03 -12.86
CA LEU A 117 -10.78 3.97 -13.06
C LEU A 117 -11.50 2.72 -13.53
N GLU A 118 -11.07 2.19 -14.67
CA GLU A 118 -11.64 0.98 -15.24
C GLU A 118 -10.63 -0.17 -15.28
N GLY A 119 -11.10 -1.38 -15.00
CA GLY A 119 -10.28 -2.58 -15.13
C GLY A 119 -10.79 -3.80 -14.38
N ALA A 120 -10.11 -4.91 -14.60
CA ALA A 120 -10.30 -6.11 -13.78
C ALA A 120 -9.81 -5.84 -12.35
N CYS A 121 -10.58 -6.30 -11.37
CA CYS A 121 -10.17 -6.27 -9.98
C CYS A 121 -9.31 -7.51 -9.69
N HIS A 122 -8.16 -7.31 -9.05
CA HIS A 122 -7.37 -8.42 -8.54
C HIS A 122 -6.82 -8.09 -7.16
N THR A 123 -6.79 -9.11 -6.32
CA THR A 123 -6.32 -8.99 -4.94
C THR A 123 -4.99 -9.73 -4.81
N LEU A 124 -4.02 -9.05 -4.22
CA LEU A 124 -2.70 -9.58 -3.95
C LEU A 124 -2.48 -9.57 -2.44
N VAL A 125 -2.42 -10.75 -1.83
CA VAL A 125 -2.17 -10.88 -0.39
C VAL A 125 -0.66 -11.02 -0.17
N ARG A 126 -0.05 -10.09 0.55
CA ARG A 126 1.40 -10.12 0.84
C ARG A 126 1.69 -10.30 2.33
N GLY A 127 2.75 -11.05 2.61
CA GLY A 127 3.38 -11.10 3.93
C GLY A 127 2.72 -12.03 4.95
N ARG A 128 3.29 -12.08 6.17
CA ARG A 128 2.82 -12.88 7.31
C ARG A 128 1.50 -12.34 7.91
N HIS A 129 1.15 -11.08 7.64
CA HIS A 129 0.02 -10.37 8.26
C HIS A 129 -1.24 -10.33 7.40
N HIS A 130 -1.25 -11.03 6.25
CA HIS A 130 -2.35 -11.00 5.28
C HIS A 130 -2.73 -9.58 4.89
N ASP A 131 -1.74 -8.72 4.64
CA ASP A 131 -2.00 -7.39 4.12
C ASP A 131 -2.59 -7.55 2.72
N ARG A 132 -3.86 -7.19 2.60
CA ARG A 132 -4.62 -7.27 1.37
C ARG A 132 -4.32 -6.04 0.51
N HIS A 133 -3.84 -6.27 -0.70
CA HIS A 133 -3.64 -5.23 -1.70
C HIS A 133 -4.67 -5.42 -2.80
N ASP A 134 -5.62 -4.52 -2.92
CA ASP A 134 -6.59 -4.56 -4.02
C ASP A 134 -6.10 -3.68 -5.16
N PHE A 135 -6.31 -4.16 -6.39
CA PHE A 135 -5.93 -3.45 -7.62
C PHE A 135 -7.11 -3.41 -8.58
N ILE A 136 -7.28 -2.29 -9.27
CA ILE A 136 -8.16 -2.18 -10.43
C ILE A 136 -7.28 -1.81 -11.62
N GLY A 137 -7.18 -2.73 -12.59
CA GLY A 137 -6.14 -2.64 -13.61
C GLY A 137 -4.75 -2.62 -12.96
N ASP A 138 -3.90 -1.68 -13.34
CA ASP A 138 -2.53 -1.55 -12.78
C ASP A 138 -2.43 -0.66 -11.52
N VAL A 139 -3.56 -0.19 -11.00
CA VAL A 139 -3.60 0.81 -9.94
C VAL A 139 -3.98 0.13 -8.62
N GLU A 140 -3.11 0.32 -7.62
CA GLU A 140 -3.38 -0.11 -6.24
C GLU A 140 -4.45 0.82 -5.63
N VAL A 141 -5.52 0.22 -5.13
CA VAL A 141 -6.67 0.93 -4.59
C VAL A 141 -6.95 0.53 -3.14
N LEU A 142 -7.45 1.49 -2.36
CA LEU A 142 -8.02 1.23 -1.05
C LEU A 142 -9.52 1.02 -1.19
N MET A 143 -9.95 -0.23 -1.01
CA MET A 143 -11.37 -0.59 -0.91
C MET A 143 -11.88 -0.29 0.50
N LEU A 144 -12.96 0.50 0.60
CA LEU A 144 -13.65 0.74 1.87
C LEU A 144 -14.68 -0.37 2.15
N PRO A 145 -15.17 -0.51 3.40
CA PRO A 145 -16.07 -1.61 3.77
C PRO A 145 -17.31 -1.69 2.90
N GLY A 146 -17.62 -2.91 2.45
CA GLY A 146 -18.76 -3.18 1.57
C GLY A 146 -18.45 -3.06 0.08
N ALA A 147 -17.40 -2.32 -0.32
CA ALA A 147 -17.06 -2.15 -1.74
C ALA A 147 -16.74 -3.48 -2.43
N GLU A 148 -16.15 -4.42 -1.69
CA GLU A 148 -15.82 -5.76 -2.19
C GLU A 148 -17.03 -6.53 -2.73
N ARG A 149 -18.23 -6.28 -2.18
CA ARG A 149 -19.48 -6.92 -2.63
C ARG A 149 -19.96 -6.41 -3.99
N ALA A 150 -19.49 -5.23 -4.39
CA ALA A 150 -19.82 -4.62 -5.66
C ALA A 150 -18.82 -4.96 -6.78
N VAL A 151 -17.77 -5.75 -6.50
CA VAL A 151 -16.77 -6.15 -7.51
C VAL A 151 -17.41 -7.02 -8.60
N ALA A 152 -17.07 -6.71 -9.84
CA ALA A 152 -17.48 -7.44 -11.04
C ALA A 152 -16.27 -7.86 -11.88
N ALA A 153 -16.50 -8.62 -12.96
CA ALA A 153 -15.44 -9.04 -13.88
C ALA A 153 -14.76 -7.84 -14.57
N ALA A 154 -15.53 -6.82 -14.92
CA ALA A 154 -15.06 -5.51 -15.36
C ALA A 154 -15.57 -4.44 -14.40
N ASN A 155 -14.65 -3.67 -13.81
CA ASN A 155 -15.00 -2.67 -12.80
C ASN A 155 -14.84 -1.27 -13.37
N ARG A 156 -15.76 -0.39 -12.98
CA ARG A 156 -15.71 1.05 -13.14
C ARG A 156 -15.81 1.66 -11.75
N ALA A 157 -14.70 2.18 -11.27
CA ALA A 157 -14.58 2.80 -9.95
C ALA A 157 -14.45 4.31 -10.08
N GLU A 158 -15.03 5.03 -9.14
CA GLU A 158 -14.74 6.45 -8.92
C GLU A 158 -13.72 6.52 -7.79
N VAL A 159 -12.57 7.12 -8.09
CA VAL A 159 -11.42 7.10 -7.18
C VAL A 159 -10.88 8.50 -6.94
N LEU A 160 -10.47 8.73 -5.69
CA LEU A 160 -9.73 9.91 -5.29
C LEU A 160 -8.26 9.54 -5.10
N LEU A 161 -7.35 10.30 -5.71
CA LEU A 161 -5.92 10.15 -5.46
C LEU A 161 -5.55 10.84 -4.14
N CYS A 162 -5.12 10.05 -3.16
CA CYS A 162 -4.71 10.47 -1.83
C CYS A 162 -3.23 10.13 -1.65
N GLY A 163 -2.35 11.08 -1.92
CA GLY A 163 -0.90 10.85 -1.97
C GLY A 163 -0.54 9.85 -3.07
N ASP A 164 -0.20 8.61 -2.68
CA ASP A 164 0.22 7.54 -3.58
C ASP A 164 -0.76 6.36 -3.69
N ILE A 165 -1.96 6.48 -3.11
CA ILE A 165 -3.02 5.47 -3.14
C ILE A 165 -4.30 6.08 -3.73
N ALA A 166 -5.01 5.30 -4.54
CA ALA A 166 -6.35 5.65 -4.99
C ALA A 166 -7.40 5.09 -4.02
N VAL A 167 -8.19 5.96 -3.40
CA VAL A 167 -9.29 5.54 -2.52
C VAL A 167 -10.56 5.41 -3.35
N VAL A 168 -11.24 4.27 -3.26
CA VAL A 168 -12.50 4.04 -3.97
C VAL A 168 -13.65 4.73 -3.26
N LEU A 169 -14.30 5.65 -3.96
CA LEU A 169 -15.48 6.40 -3.48
C LEU A 169 -16.78 5.74 -3.95
N ALA A 170 -16.80 5.20 -5.16
CA ALA A 170 -17.92 4.45 -5.68
C ALA A 170 -17.43 3.31 -6.58
N LEU A 171 -18.19 2.22 -6.66
CA LEU A 171 -17.84 1.06 -7.47
C LEU A 171 -19.06 0.52 -8.23
N ASN A 172 -18.95 0.45 -9.56
CA ASN A 172 -19.92 -0.15 -10.48
C ASN A 172 -21.36 0.40 -10.36
N GLY A 173 -21.54 1.59 -9.77
CA GLY A 173 -22.86 2.13 -9.43
C GLY A 173 -23.66 1.27 -8.43
N ARG A 174 -23.00 0.31 -7.77
CA ARG A 174 -23.61 -0.65 -6.83
C ARG A 174 -23.21 -0.41 -5.38
N TRP A 175 -22.20 0.42 -5.16
CA TRP A 175 -21.71 0.77 -3.84
C TRP A 175 -21.14 2.18 -3.88
N ASP A 176 -21.34 2.90 -2.79
CA ASP A 176 -20.90 4.29 -2.58
C ASP A 176 -20.36 4.42 -1.14
N VAL A 177 -19.34 5.26 -0.95
CA VAL A 177 -18.75 5.61 0.35
C VAL A 177 -19.77 6.04 1.41
N ARG A 178 -20.93 6.57 1.00
CA ARG A 178 -22.06 6.89 1.88
C ARG A 178 -22.65 5.65 2.55
N GLU A 179 -22.73 4.52 1.84
CA GLU A 179 -23.24 3.25 2.34
C GLU A 179 -22.27 2.60 3.32
N ALA A 180 -20.97 2.83 3.12
CA ALA A 180 -19.91 2.30 3.96
C ALA A 180 -20.04 2.74 5.43
N ARG A 181 -20.53 3.97 5.68
CA ARG A 181 -20.80 4.47 7.04
C ARG A 181 -21.96 3.73 7.70
N ALA A 182 -22.97 3.29 6.94
CA ALA A 182 -24.11 2.55 7.47
C ALA A 182 -23.72 1.13 7.92
N LEU A 183 -22.70 0.54 7.29
CA LEU A 183 -22.21 -0.82 7.59
C LEU A 183 -21.36 -0.92 8.87
N LEU A 184 -21.09 0.20 9.54
CA LEU A 184 -20.26 0.29 10.74
C LEU A 184 -21.02 0.77 11.98
N ARG A 185 -22.35 0.86 11.89
CA ARG A 185 -23.27 0.98 13.04
C ARG A 185 -23.61 -0.41 13.56
#